data_AF-A0A0N4ZZ49-F1
#
_entry.id   AF-A0A0N4ZZ49-F1
#
_cell.length_a   1.000
_cell.length_b   1.000
_cell.length_c   1.000
_cell.angle_alpha   90.00
_cell.angle_beta   90.00
_cell.angle_gamma   90.00
#
_symmetry.space_group_name_H-M   'P 1'
#
loop_
_entity.id
_entity.type
_entity.pdbx_description
1 polymer ?
#
loop_
_entity_poly.entity_id
_entity_poly.type
_entity_poly.pdbx_seq_one_letter_code
_entity_poly.pdbx_strand_id
1 'polypeptide(L)'
;MSQSTSYSLASRESIIKYEDSFKTLENISKYGHSLNESDLKGSSLFLSSIDLPKTYKVFGEEQFAYYLKTYNLNEKEAFLNNNCSNKKRFIKLIFQDGYIIVNKKFLLKYFKSFNEMTLTVNTILLNTISKNDFQTILKFYYSKNVEISLFNCIGLYRICEIFNVDKVFKKHITEYIISNYVKLSKTIHFYIHQQSLKKFNDQFCLRNEKEFDDIQRLIFIFKWKFNFGF
;
A
#
# COMPACT_ATOMS: atom_id res chain seq x y z
N MET A 1 -1.77 55.85 -8.14
CA MET A 1 -2.11 54.83 -9.16
C MET A 1 -0.98 53.81 -9.22
N SER A 2 -1.08 52.72 -8.45
CA SER A 2 -0.04 51.65 -8.40
C SER A 2 -0.58 50.35 -7.80
N GLN A 3 -1.87 50.05 -8.02
CA GLN A 3 -2.53 48.82 -7.53
C GLN A 3 -3.01 47.88 -8.65
N SER A 4 -2.89 48.26 -9.93
CA SER A 4 -3.45 47.50 -11.06
C SER A 4 -2.51 46.46 -11.67
N THR A 5 -1.18 46.58 -11.50
CA THR A 5 -0.19 45.66 -12.07
C THR A 5 0.06 44.41 -11.23
N SER A 6 -0.12 44.48 -9.90
CA SER A 6 0.07 43.32 -9.00
C SER A 6 -1.03 42.27 -9.13
N TYR A 7 -2.28 42.68 -9.35
CA TYR A 7 -3.41 41.77 -9.57
C TYR A 7 -3.32 40.98 -10.89
N SER A 8 -2.70 41.55 -11.94
CA SER A 8 -2.55 40.91 -13.25
C SER A 8 -1.43 39.86 -13.30
N LEU A 9 -0.40 39.98 -12.45
CA LEU A 9 0.68 39.00 -12.35
C LEU A 9 0.28 37.82 -11.45
N ALA A 10 -0.37 38.10 -10.32
CA ALA A 10 -0.89 37.06 -9.42
C ALA A 10 -1.94 36.16 -10.09
N SER A 11 -2.76 36.70 -11.00
CA SER A 11 -3.72 35.91 -11.78
C SER A 11 -3.05 35.06 -12.87
N ARG A 12 -1.93 35.52 -13.44
CA ARG A 12 -1.18 34.74 -14.45
C ARG A 12 -0.40 33.59 -13.82
N GLU A 13 0.24 33.83 -12.67
CA GLU A 13 0.95 32.78 -11.93
C GLU A 13 -0.01 31.69 -11.41
N SER A 14 -1.21 32.06 -10.98
CA SER A 14 -2.21 31.08 -10.57
C SER A 14 -2.69 30.24 -11.76
N ILE A 15 -2.98 30.84 -12.91
CA ILE A 15 -3.35 30.12 -14.14
C ILE A 15 -2.28 29.09 -14.52
N ILE A 16 -1.01 29.49 -14.57
CA ILE A 16 0.11 28.59 -14.91
C ILE A 16 0.17 27.40 -13.93
N LYS A 17 0.02 27.66 -12.62
CA LYS A 17 0.01 26.60 -11.60
C LYS A 17 -1.14 25.61 -11.78
N TYR A 18 -2.32 26.07 -12.19
CA TYR A 18 -3.43 25.17 -12.50
C TYR A 18 -3.16 24.34 -13.75
N GLU A 19 -2.67 24.95 -14.84
CA GLU A 19 -2.29 24.23 -16.06
C GLU A 19 -1.24 23.13 -15.79
N ASP A 20 -0.22 23.42 -15.00
CA ASP A 20 0.82 22.45 -14.62
C ASP A 20 0.25 21.31 -13.77
N SER A 21 -0.71 21.63 -12.89
CA SER A 21 -1.41 20.62 -12.08
C SER A 21 -2.28 19.71 -12.95
N PHE A 22 -2.95 20.25 -13.98
CA PHE A 22 -3.70 19.47 -14.95
C PHE A 22 -2.78 18.51 -15.73
N LYS A 23 -1.67 19.01 -16.29
CA LYS A 23 -0.68 18.16 -17.00
C LYS A 23 -0.15 17.04 -16.11
N THR A 24 0.12 17.36 -14.84
CA THR A 24 0.57 16.37 -13.84
C THR A 24 -0.48 15.27 -13.66
N LEU A 25 -1.75 15.62 -13.48
CA LEU A 25 -2.84 14.65 -13.31
C LEU A 25 -3.14 13.87 -14.58
N GLU A 26 -2.98 14.46 -15.77
CA GLU A 26 -3.07 13.75 -17.04
C GLU A 26 -1.98 12.68 -17.17
N ASN A 27 -0.74 13.03 -16.84
CA ASN A 27 0.35 12.06 -16.80
C ASN A 27 0.07 10.92 -15.82
N ILE A 28 -0.41 11.25 -14.61
CA ILE A 28 -0.77 10.25 -13.60
C ILE A 28 -1.91 9.35 -14.09
N SER A 29 -2.90 9.91 -14.77
CA SER A 29 -4.04 9.14 -15.29
C SER A 29 -3.63 8.22 -16.44
N LYS A 30 -2.72 8.68 -17.30
CA LYS A 30 -2.27 7.96 -18.50
C LYS A 30 -1.20 6.91 -18.21
N TYR A 31 -0.25 7.22 -17.33
CA TYR A 31 0.93 6.40 -17.06
C TYR A 31 0.96 5.80 -15.64
N GLY A 32 -0.01 6.14 -14.80
CA GLY A 32 -0.08 5.72 -13.40
C GLY A 32 0.75 6.58 -12.44
N HIS A 33 1.66 7.42 -12.93
CA HIS A 33 2.43 8.36 -12.13
C HIS A 33 3.00 9.54 -12.97
N SER A 34 3.51 10.56 -12.28
CA SER A 34 4.29 11.67 -12.85
C SER A 34 5.68 11.82 -12.21
N LEU A 35 6.14 10.77 -11.53
CA LEU A 35 7.47 10.70 -10.91
C LEU A 35 8.60 10.77 -11.96
N ASN A 36 9.66 11.51 -11.65
CA ASN A 36 10.90 11.49 -12.44
C ASN A 36 11.90 10.45 -11.90
N GLU A 37 13.02 10.22 -12.61
CA GLU A 37 14.03 9.24 -12.18
C GLU A 37 14.61 9.54 -10.79
N SER A 38 14.77 10.83 -10.44
CA SER A 38 15.24 11.23 -9.12
C SER A 38 14.25 10.93 -8.00
N ASP A 39 12.95 10.96 -8.30
CA ASP A 39 11.90 10.60 -7.37
C ASP A 39 11.92 9.09 -7.09
N LEU A 40 12.17 8.28 -8.13
CA LEU A 40 12.25 6.81 -8.05
C LEU A 40 13.54 6.31 -7.39
N LYS A 41 14.65 7.05 -7.55
CA LYS A 41 15.93 6.67 -6.95
C LYS A 41 15.81 6.67 -5.42
N GLY A 42 16.02 5.50 -4.82
CA GLY A 42 15.93 5.32 -3.37
C GLY A 42 14.51 5.36 -2.81
N SER A 43 13.47 5.25 -3.66
CA SER A 43 12.08 5.13 -3.21
C SER A 43 11.65 3.68 -2.97
N SER A 44 12.61 2.79 -2.73
CA SER A 44 12.35 1.40 -2.34
C SER A 44 13.05 1.14 -1.03
N LEU A 45 12.30 0.59 -0.08
CA LEU A 45 12.78 0.18 1.22
C LEU A 45 12.66 -1.33 1.33
N PHE A 46 13.78 -2.01 1.56
CA PHE A 46 13.77 -3.44 1.86
C PHE A 46 13.60 -3.65 3.36
N LEU A 47 12.50 -4.28 3.76
CA LEU A 47 12.30 -4.73 5.12
C LEU A 47 12.73 -6.17 5.29
N SER A 48 13.42 -6.43 6.39
CA SER A 48 13.67 -7.77 6.88
C SER A 48 12.88 -8.00 8.17
N SER A 49 12.64 -9.26 8.51
CA SER A 49 11.95 -9.63 9.75
C SER A 49 12.81 -9.49 11.01
N ILE A 50 13.96 -8.81 10.93
CA ILE A 50 14.93 -8.71 12.04
C ILE A 50 14.35 -7.99 13.26
N ASP A 51 13.46 -7.02 13.03
CA ASP A 51 12.80 -6.24 14.08
C ASP A 51 11.60 -6.97 14.69
N LEU A 52 11.24 -8.16 14.20
CA LEU A 52 10.19 -8.98 14.83
C LEU A 52 10.71 -9.60 16.14
N PRO A 53 9.87 -9.67 17.18
CA PRO A 53 10.19 -10.47 18.37
C PRO A 53 10.56 -11.90 17.97
N LYS A 54 11.58 -12.49 18.61
CA LYS A 54 12.07 -13.84 18.29
C LYS A 54 10.95 -14.88 18.23
N THR A 55 9.97 -14.80 19.14
CA THR A 55 8.80 -15.71 19.19
C THR A 55 7.84 -15.54 18.01
N TYR A 56 7.78 -14.35 17.43
CA TYR A 56 7.01 -14.07 16.22
C TYR A 56 7.79 -14.58 15.00
N LYS A 57 9.08 -14.29 14.93
CA LYS A 57 9.93 -14.75 13.83
C LYS A 57 9.94 -16.28 13.69
N VAL A 58 10.26 -16.99 14.78
CA VAL A 58 10.35 -18.46 14.79
C VAL A 58 9.00 -19.10 14.43
N PHE A 59 7.90 -18.59 14.98
CA PHE A 59 6.57 -19.13 14.64
C PHE A 59 6.27 -18.97 13.14
N GLY A 60 6.61 -17.82 12.55
CA GLY A 60 6.37 -17.57 11.13
C GLY A 60 7.17 -18.52 10.24
N GLU A 61 8.45 -18.72 10.55
CA GLU A 61 9.33 -19.69 9.88
C GLU A 61 8.79 -21.12 9.98
N GLU A 62 8.32 -21.54 11.17
CA GLU A 62 7.70 -22.85 11.38
C GLU A 62 6.41 -23.02 10.58
N GLN A 63 5.55 -22.00 10.52
CA GLN A 63 4.32 -22.05 9.73
C GLN A 63 4.63 -22.14 8.23
N PHE A 64 5.66 -21.45 7.76
CA PHE A 64 6.11 -21.53 6.38
C PHE A 64 6.67 -22.92 6.05
N ALA A 65 7.58 -23.44 6.87
CA ALA A 65 8.14 -24.78 6.70
C ALA A 65 7.04 -25.85 6.72
N TYR A 66 6.05 -25.71 7.60
CA TYR A 66 4.91 -26.60 7.64
C TYR A 66 4.06 -26.53 6.36
N TYR A 67 3.84 -25.34 5.81
CA TYR A 67 3.15 -25.15 4.53
C TYR A 67 3.88 -25.85 3.39
N LEU A 68 5.20 -25.60 3.25
CA LEU A 68 6.04 -26.23 2.22
C LEU A 68 6.01 -27.75 2.31
N LYS A 69 6.24 -28.30 3.51
CA LYS A 69 6.22 -29.76 3.74
C LYS A 69 4.84 -30.36 3.45
N THR A 70 3.78 -29.67 3.88
CA THR A 70 2.41 -30.16 3.69
C THR A 70 2.05 -30.27 2.22
N TYR A 71 2.47 -29.32 1.40
CA TYR A 71 2.12 -29.27 -0.01
C TYR A 71 3.22 -29.80 -0.95
N ASN A 72 4.32 -30.31 -0.38
CA ASN A 72 5.50 -30.75 -1.12
C ASN A 72 6.01 -29.68 -2.10
N LEU A 73 6.12 -28.44 -1.60
CA LEU A 73 6.57 -27.28 -2.36
C LEU A 73 7.98 -26.89 -1.94
N ASN A 74 8.74 -26.32 -2.87
CA ASN A 74 9.91 -25.52 -2.53
C ASN A 74 9.56 -24.03 -2.32
N GLU A 75 10.53 -23.25 -1.86
CA GLU A 75 10.30 -21.82 -1.57
C GLU A 75 9.90 -21.00 -2.79
N LYS A 76 10.40 -21.35 -3.99
CA LYS A 76 10.07 -20.65 -5.23
C LYS A 76 8.61 -20.92 -5.62
N GLU A 77 8.16 -22.16 -5.47
CA GLU A 77 6.80 -22.61 -5.81
C GLU A 77 5.73 -22.13 -4.84
N ALA A 78 6.08 -21.90 -3.57
CA ALA A 78 5.18 -21.49 -2.50
C ALA A 78 4.30 -20.28 -2.83
N PHE A 79 4.75 -19.47 -3.79
CA PHE A 79 4.17 -18.20 -4.18
C PHE A 79 3.67 -18.17 -5.63
N LEU A 80 3.75 -19.30 -6.36
CA LEU A 80 3.32 -19.42 -7.75
C LEU A 80 1.84 -19.82 -7.90
N ASN A 81 1.13 -20.06 -6.79
CA ASN A 81 -0.30 -20.40 -6.77
C ASN A 81 -0.62 -21.72 -7.50
N ASN A 82 0.22 -22.74 -7.31
CA ASN A 82 -0.09 -24.10 -7.76
C ASN A 82 -1.41 -24.57 -7.11
N ASN A 83 -2.22 -25.33 -7.85
CA ASN A 83 -3.49 -25.92 -7.39
C ASN A 83 -3.27 -26.86 -6.19
N CYS A 84 -3.16 -26.27 -5.02
CA CYS A 84 -3.01 -26.96 -3.75
C CYS A 84 -4.38 -27.44 -3.28
N SER A 85 -4.46 -28.72 -2.93
CA SER A 85 -5.69 -29.33 -2.42
C SER A 85 -6.12 -28.72 -1.08
N ASN A 86 -7.43 -28.77 -0.81
CA ASN A 86 -7.97 -28.28 0.46
C ASN A 86 -7.50 -29.17 1.62
N LYS A 87 -7.02 -28.56 2.71
CA LYS A 87 -6.54 -29.26 3.92
C LYS A 87 -7.07 -28.56 5.17
N LYS A 88 -7.50 -29.34 6.17
CA LYS A 88 -8.24 -28.85 7.37
C LYS A 88 -7.58 -27.66 8.11
N ARG A 89 -6.25 -27.61 8.16
CA ARG A 89 -5.48 -26.55 8.85
C ARG A 89 -5.23 -25.30 7.99
N PHE A 90 -5.62 -25.34 6.73
CA PHE A 90 -5.38 -24.28 5.77
C PHE A 90 -6.70 -23.67 5.31
N ILE A 91 -6.62 -22.43 4.85
CA ILE A 91 -7.75 -21.68 4.29
C ILE A 91 -7.31 -21.07 2.96
N LYS A 92 -8.23 -21.07 1.99
CA LYS A 92 -8.05 -20.44 0.69
C LYS A 92 -8.63 -19.02 0.73
N LEU A 93 -7.77 -18.02 0.61
CA LEU A 93 -8.16 -16.62 0.46
C LEU A 93 -8.22 -16.31 -1.04
N ILE A 94 -9.38 -15.92 -1.55
CA ILE A 94 -9.63 -15.59 -2.96
C ILE A 94 -9.63 -14.07 -3.11
N PHE A 95 -8.81 -13.56 -4.03
CA PHE A 95 -8.69 -12.15 -4.40
C PHE A 95 -9.14 -11.97 -5.86
N GLN A 96 -9.23 -10.74 -6.33
CA GLN A 96 -9.53 -10.47 -7.75
C GLN A 96 -8.42 -10.97 -8.69
N ASP A 97 -7.17 -10.96 -8.23
CA ASP A 97 -5.94 -11.28 -8.96
C ASP A 97 -5.37 -12.68 -8.61
N GLY A 98 -6.19 -13.55 -8.02
CA GLY A 98 -5.86 -14.96 -7.77
C GLY A 98 -6.27 -15.44 -6.39
N TYR A 99 -5.53 -16.41 -5.83
CA TYR A 99 -5.80 -16.92 -4.49
C TYR A 99 -4.50 -17.22 -3.75
N ILE A 100 -4.55 -17.25 -2.42
CA ILE A 100 -3.45 -17.70 -1.56
C ILE A 100 -4.00 -18.72 -0.56
N ILE A 101 -3.22 -19.76 -0.27
CA ILE A 101 -3.53 -20.70 0.79
C ILE A 101 -2.64 -20.42 2.00
N VAL A 102 -3.26 -20.22 3.15
CA VAL A 102 -2.58 -19.84 4.40
C VAL A 102 -2.99 -20.77 5.52
N ASN A 103 -2.07 -21.04 6.45
CA ASN A 103 -2.41 -21.77 7.66
C ASN A 103 -3.33 -20.92 8.56
N LYS A 104 -4.43 -21.52 9.04
CA LYS A 104 -5.39 -20.85 9.92
C LYS A 104 -4.73 -20.30 11.20
N LYS A 105 -3.80 -21.06 11.81
CA LYS A 105 -3.04 -20.60 13.00
C LYS A 105 -2.17 -19.39 12.72
N PHE A 106 -1.64 -19.28 11.50
CA PHE A 106 -0.85 -18.13 11.08
C PHE A 106 -1.71 -16.87 11.02
N LEU A 107 -2.89 -16.95 10.39
CA LEU A 107 -3.82 -15.82 10.32
C LEU A 107 -4.26 -15.37 11.72
N LEU A 108 -4.66 -16.30 12.59
CA LEU A 108 -5.06 -15.97 13.96
C LEU A 108 -3.96 -15.24 14.76
N LYS A 109 -2.68 -15.49 14.47
CA LYS A 109 -1.57 -14.88 15.20
C LYS A 109 -1.21 -13.48 14.69
N TYR A 110 -1.18 -13.27 13.37
CA TYR A 110 -0.67 -12.00 12.81
C TYR A 110 -1.77 -11.06 12.28
N PHE A 111 -2.99 -11.55 12.07
CA PHE A 111 -4.10 -10.82 11.45
C PHE A 111 -5.31 -10.87 12.38
N LYS A 112 -5.39 -9.93 13.33
CA LYS A 112 -6.34 -9.99 14.46
C LYS A 112 -7.81 -9.91 14.06
N SER A 113 -8.12 -9.46 12.85
CA SER A 113 -9.50 -9.49 12.35
C SER A 113 -10.00 -10.90 12.03
N PHE A 114 -9.10 -11.88 11.84
CA PHE A 114 -9.50 -13.28 11.77
C PHE A 114 -9.69 -13.84 13.18
N ASN A 115 -10.80 -14.52 13.39
CA ASN A 115 -11.10 -15.27 14.61
C ASN A 115 -11.51 -16.71 14.27
N GLU A 116 -11.63 -17.57 15.29
CA GLU A 116 -11.95 -18.98 15.08
C GLU A 116 -13.26 -19.19 14.32
N MET A 117 -14.28 -18.35 14.53
CA MET A 117 -15.55 -18.41 13.80
C MET A 117 -15.35 -18.14 12.30
N THR A 118 -14.60 -17.10 11.95
CA THR A 118 -14.30 -16.76 10.54
C THR A 118 -13.48 -17.83 9.83
N LEU A 119 -12.76 -18.69 10.58
CA LEU A 119 -11.92 -19.75 10.03
C LEU A 119 -12.56 -21.14 10.11
N THR A 120 -13.86 -21.22 10.44
CA THR A 120 -14.65 -22.45 10.29
C THR A 120 -14.82 -22.82 8.82
N VAL A 121 -14.92 -21.81 7.94
CA VAL A 121 -14.93 -21.98 6.49
C VAL A 121 -13.51 -22.25 5.96
N ASN A 122 -13.41 -22.97 4.85
CA ASN A 122 -12.13 -23.28 4.20
C ASN A 122 -11.79 -22.31 3.05
N THR A 123 -12.69 -21.38 2.74
CA THR A 123 -12.52 -20.38 1.69
C THR A 123 -13.12 -19.04 2.11
N ILE A 124 -12.40 -17.93 1.87
CA ILE A 124 -12.88 -16.55 2.11
C ILE A 124 -12.61 -15.71 0.86
N LEU A 125 -13.57 -14.86 0.50
CA LEU A 125 -13.46 -13.93 -0.61
C LEU A 125 -13.03 -12.54 -0.13
N LEU A 126 -11.99 -11.98 -0.73
CA LEU A 126 -11.32 -10.71 -0.40
C LEU A 126 -11.21 -9.82 -1.64
N ASN A 127 -12.34 -9.30 -2.11
CA ASN A 127 -12.43 -8.57 -3.39
C ASN A 127 -11.80 -7.17 -3.40
N THR A 128 -11.45 -6.59 -2.25
CA THR A 128 -11.03 -5.19 -2.13
C THR A 128 -9.53 -5.01 -1.92
N ILE A 129 -8.79 -6.12 -1.99
CA ILE A 129 -7.38 -6.24 -1.63
C ILE A 129 -6.64 -6.98 -2.76
N SER A 130 -5.43 -6.54 -3.09
CA SER A 130 -4.56 -7.29 -4.01
C SER A 130 -3.92 -8.47 -3.31
N LYS A 131 -3.90 -9.61 -3.99
CA LYS A 131 -3.14 -10.80 -3.63
C LYS A 131 -1.67 -10.47 -3.42
N ASN A 132 -1.06 -9.68 -4.31
CA ASN A 132 0.38 -9.39 -4.27
C ASN A 132 0.77 -8.60 -3.02
N ASP A 133 -0.05 -7.62 -2.62
CA ASP A 133 0.16 -6.88 -1.38
C ASP A 133 0.00 -7.80 -0.16
N PHE A 134 -1.04 -8.64 -0.15
CA PHE A 134 -1.25 -9.59 0.95
C PHE A 134 -0.07 -10.58 1.06
N GLN A 135 0.40 -11.10 -0.06
CA GLN A 135 1.54 -12.00 -0.15
C GLN A 135 2.83 -11.35 0.36
N THR A 136 3.01 -10.05 0.12
CA THR A 136 4.15 -9.29 0.65
C THR A 136 4.14 -9.32 2.18
N ILE A 137 2.98 -9.14 2.81
CA ILE A 137 2.86 -9.23 4.28
C ILE A 137 3.16 -10.64 4.77
N LEU A 138 2.67 -11.68 4.07
CA LEU A 138 3.01 -13.06 4.42
C LEU A 138 4.52 -13.31 4.38
N LYS A 139 5.18 -12.89 3.30
CA LYS A 139 6.63 -13.02 3.11
C LYS A 139 7.41 -12.41 4.27
N PHE A 140 7.02 -11.23 4.73
CA PHE A 140 7.65 -10.57 5.88
C PHE A 140 7.62 -11.45 7.13
N TYR A 141 6.45 -11.98 7.51
CA TYR A 141 6.33 -12.85 8.68
C TYR A 141 6.93 -14.24 8.48
N TYR A 142 7.09 -14.71 7.24
CA TYR A 142 7.85 -15.91 6.90
C TYR A 142 9.37 -15.67 6.84
N SER A 143 9.86 -14.56 7.39
CA SER A 143 11.26 -14.17 7.40
C SER A 143 11.91 -14.03 6.02
N LYS A 144 11.13 -13.61 5.03
CA LYS A 144 11.65 -13.21 3.72
C LYS A 144 11.76 -11.69 3.66
N ASN A 145 12.80 -11.21 2.98
CA ASN A 145 12.93 -9.79 2.69
C ASN A 145 11.80 -9.35 1.76
N VAL A 146 11.24 -8.18 2.02
CA VAL A 146 10.14 -7.62 1.24
C VAL A 146 10.46 -6.19 0.86
N GLU A 147 9.99 -5.79 -0.31
CA GLU A 147 10.16 -4.43 -0.81
C GLU A 147 8.89 -3.62 -0.53
N ILE A 148 9.06 -2.45 0.09
CA ILE A 148 8.08 -1.38 0.13
C ILE A 148 8.50 -0.34 -0.90
N SER A 149 7.57 0.08 -1.75
CA SER A 149 7.78 1.13 -2.74
C SER A 149 6.60 2.09 -2.79
N LEU A 150 6.73 3.16 -3.58
CA LEU A 150 5.65 4.11 -3.84
C LEU A 150 4.39 3.46 -4.43
N PHE A 151 4.51 2.28 -5.04
CA PHE A 151 3.42 1.61 -5.75
C PHE A 151 2.63 0.62 -4.89
N ASN A 152 3.23 0.06 -3.83
CA ASN A 152 2.56 -0.93 -2.98
C ASN A 152 2.26 -0.43 -1.56
N CYS A 153 2.92 0.63 -1.07
CA CYS A 153 2.87 0.98 0.35
C CYS A 153 1.45 1.31 0.84
N ILE A 154 0.63 1.97 0.04
CA ILE A 154 -0.75 2.32 0.42
C ILE A 154 -1.63 1.06 0.43
N GLY A 155 -1.44 0.14 -0.51
CA GLY A 155 -2.11 -1.16 -0.53
C GLY A 155 -1.78 -1.97 0.72
N LEU A 156 -0.49 -2.13 1.02
CA LEU A 156 0.00 -2.78 2.25
C LEU A 156 -0.59 -2.14 3.51
N TYR A 157 -0.64 -0.81 3.55
CA TYR A 157 -1.21 -0.07 4.66
C TYR A 157 -2.70 -0.38 4.87
N ARG A 158 -3.49 -0.39 3.79
CA ARG A 158 -4.91 -0.73 3.83
C ARG A 158 -5.14 -2.14 4.36
N ILE A 159 -4.30 -3.11 3.96
CA ILE A 159 -4.39 -4.48 4.50
C ILE A 159 -4.10 -4.49 6.01
N CYS A 160 -3.12 -3.71 6.46
CA CYS A 160 -2.82 -3.58 7.89
C CYS A 160 -3.99 -3.02 8.70
N GLU A 161 -4.73 -2.07 8.13
CA GLU A 161 -5.95 -1.53 8.72
C GLU A 161 -7.09 -2.54 8.75
N ILE A 162 -7.40 -3.16 7.61
CA ILE A 162 -8.54 -4.07 7.46
C ILE A 162 -8.39 -5.30 8.36
N PHE A 163 -7.19 -5.89 8.39
CA PHE A 163 -6.96 -7.12 9.16
C PHE A 163 -6.32 -6.92 10.52
N ASN A 164 -6.09 -5.67 10.93
CA ASN A 164 -5.43 -5.33 12.18
C ASN A 164 -4.12 -6.13 12.33
N VAL A 165 -3.26 -6.00 11.32
CA VAL A 165 -1.94 -6.66 11.26
C VAL A 165 -1.08 -6.14 12.41
N ASP A 166 -0.19 -7.00 12.93
CA ASP A 166 0.72 -6.64 14.02
C ASP A 166 1.44 -5.29 13.80
N LYS A 167 1.70 -4.61 14.94
CA LYS A 167 2.17 -3.23 14.98
C LYS A 167 3.52 -3.02 14.31
N VAL A 168 4.42 -4.02 14.29
CA VAL A 168 5.77 -3.85 13.76
C VAL A 168 5.74 -3.57 12.26
N PHE A 169 5.09 -4.43 11.48
CA PHE A 169 4.99 -4.24 10.03
C PHE A 169 4.25 -2.95 9.68
N LYS A 170 3.12 -2.70 10.37
CA LYS A 170 2.31 -1.50 10.17
C LYS A 170 3.09 -0.22 10.46
N LYS A 171 3.96 -0.22 11.46
CA LYS A 171 4.82 0.93 11.82
C LYS A 171 5.75 1.30 10.67
N HIS A 172 6.51 0.35 10.12
CA HIS A 172 7.40 0.62 8.99
C HIS A 172 6.65 1.16 7.76
N ILE A 173 5.49 0.58 7.44
CA ILE A 173 4.65 1.08 6.33
C ILE A 173 4.18 2.52 6.59
N THR A 174 3.78 2.81 7.83
CA THR A 174 3.33 4.15 8.23
C THR A 174 4.47 5.18 8.10
N GLU A 175 5.64 4.87 8.63
CA GLU A 175 6.83 5.72 8.55
C GLU A 175 7.25 5.96 7.10
N TYR A 176 7.19 4.92 6.26
CA TYR A 176 7.46 5.02 4.83
C TYR A 176 6.48 5.95 4.12
N ILE A 177 5.18 5.82 4.39
CA ILE A 177 4.14 6.69 3.80
C ILE A 177 4.33 8.14 4.21
N ILE A 178 4.58 8.39 5.51
CA ILE A 178 4.80 9.72 6.05
C ILE A 178 6.00 10.40 5.37
N SER A 179 7.11 9.67 5.24
CA SER A 179 8.36 10.19 4.67
C SER A 179 8.30 10.41 3.15
N ASN A 180 7.42 9.69 2.45
CA ASN A 180 7.29 9.75 1.00
C ASN A 180 6.00 10.42 0.52
N TYR A 181 5.26 11.11 1.39
CA TYR A 181 3.95 11.67 1.07
C TYR A 181 3.92 12.54 -0.20
N VAL A 182 4.91 13.42 -0.37
CA VAL A 182 5.05 14.28 -1.56
C VAL A 182 5.28 13.47 -2.84
N LYS A 183 6.04 12.35 -2.76
CA LYS A 183 6.22 11.46 -3.91
C LYS A 183 4.94 10.67 -4.19
N LEU A 184 4.25 10.23 -3.15
CA LEU A 184 3.00 9.49 -3.28
C LEU A 184 1.92 10.32 -3.99
N SER A 185 1.83 11.63 -3.73
CA SER A 185 0.88 12.51 -4.44
C SER A 185 1.07 12.54 -5.96
N LYS A 186 2.23 12.09 -6.47
CA LYS A 186 2.51 11.94 -7.90
C LYS A 186 2.15 10.55 -8.46
N THR A 187 1.42 9.73 -7.73
CA THR A 187 1.01 8.37 -8.13
C THR A 187 -0.50 8.22 -8.17
N ILE A 188 -1.02 7.36 -9.05
CA ILE A 188 -2.46 7.10 -9.14
C ILE A 188 -3.02 6.46 -7.87
N HIS A 189 -2.24 5.59 -7.23
CA HIS A 189 -2.63 4.89 -5.99
C HIS A 189 -2.95 5.85 -4.85
N PHE A 190 -2.28 7.00 -4.79
CA PHE A 190 -2.58 8.04 -3.80
C PHE A 190 -4.01 8.57 -3.93
N TYR A 191 -4.48 8.82 -5.15
CA TYR A 191 -5.82 9.36 -5.37
C TYR A 191 -6.91 8.30 -5.17
N ILE A 192 -6.69 7.08 -5.66
CA ILE A 192 -7.64 5.96 -5.48
C ILE A 192 -7.84 5.66 -3.98
N HIS A 193 -6.81 5.84 -3.16
CA HIS A 193 -6.82 5.48 -1.74
C HIS A 193 -6.66 6.67 -0.79
N GLN A 194 -6.94 7.89 -1.26
CA GLN A 194 -6.72 9.12 -0.52
C GLN A 194 -7.38 9.12 0.87
N GLN A 195 -8.58 8.54 0.96
CA GLN A 195 -9.34 8.46 2.21
C GLN A 195 -8.59 7.70 3.31
N SER A 196 -7.82 6.67 2.95
CA SER A 196 -7.04 5.86 3.90
C SER A 196 -5.88 6.64 4.52
N LEU A 197 -5.46 7.75 3.90
CA LEU A 197 -4.33 8.58 4.33
C LEU A 197 -4.73 9.76 5.22
N LYS A 198 -6.02 10.11 5.30
CA LYS A 198 -6.51 11.28 6.06
C LYS A 198 -6.07 11.33 7.52
N LYS A 199 -5.83 10.18 8.14
CA LYS A 199 -5.43 10.09 9.55
C LYS A 199 -4.00 10.61 9.82
N PHE A 200 -3.22 10.83 8.77
CA PHE A 200 -1.84 11.27 8.85
C PHE A 200 -1.65 12.75 8.51
N ASN A 201 -2.74 13.51 8.31
CA ASN A 201 -2.69 14.89 7.82
C ASN A 201 -1.69 15.78 8.58
N ASP A 202 -1.56 15.59 9.90
CA ASP A 202 -0.69 16.41 10.74
C ASP A 202 0.73 15.82 10.92
N GLN A 203 1.03 14.67 10.30
CA GLN A 203 2.27 13.92 10.49
C GLN A 203 3.15 13.88 9.24
N PHE A 204 2.64 14.31 8.08
CA PHE A 204 3.37 14.22 6.82
C PHE A 204 4.64 15.08 6.81
N CYS A 205 5.74 14.51 6.30
CA CYS A 205 6.99 15.23 6.13
C CYS A 205 6.91 16.16 4.91
N LEU A 206 6.45 17.39 5.13
CA LEU A 206 6.39 18.46 4.13
C LEU A 206 7.54 19.43 4.36
N ARG A 207 8.19 19.89 3.29
CA ARG A 207 9.31 20.84 3.38
C ARG A 207 8.84 22.27 3.61
N ASN A 208 7.64 22.60 3.13
CA ASN A 208 7.05 23.95 3.21
C ASN A 208 5.54 23.91 2.91
N GLU A 209 4.86 25.02 3.18
CA GLU A 209 3.43 25.20 2.89
C GLU A 209 3.10 25.08 1.40
N LYS A 210 4.04 25.42 0.51
CA LYS A 210 3.83 25.31 -0.94
C LYS A 210 3.62 23.85 -1.38
N GLU A 211 4.36 22.91 -0.80
CA GLU A 211 4.14 21.47 -1.07
C GLU A 211 2.75 21.02 -0.61
N PHE A 212 2.28 21.52 0.53
CA PHE A 212 0.92 21.26 1.00
C PHE A 212 -0.11 21.78 0.00
N ASP A 213 0.00 23.06 -0.39
CA ASP A 213 -0.94 23.72 -1.30
C ASP A 213 -0.98 23.04 -2.67
N ASP A 214 0.18 22.64 -3.21
CA ASP A 214 0.27 21.95 -4.49
C ASP A 214 -0.42 20.57 -4.42
N ILE A 215 -0.25 19.82 -3.32
CA ILE A 215 -0.94 18.55 -3.11
C ILE A 215 -2.46 18.76 -2.96
N GLN A 216 -2.90 19.76 -2.18
CA GLN A 216 -4.33 20.07 -2.05
C GLN A 216 -4.95 20.48 -3.39
N ARG A 217 -4.23 21.25 -4.21
CA ARG A 217 -4.68 21.63 -5.56
C ARG A 217 -4.85 20.40 -6.44
N LEU A 218 -3.88 19.48 -6.45
CA LEU A 218 -3.99 18.22 -7.20
C LEU A 218 -5.16 17.36 -6.73
N ILE A 219 -5.37 17.23 -5.41
CA ILE A 219 -6.52 16.51 -4.83
C ILE A 219 -7.83 17.14 -5.29
N PHE A 220 -7.93 18.47 -5.24
CA PHE A 220 -9.12 19.22 -5.64
C PHE A 220 -9.45 18.97 -7.12
N ILE A 221 -8.47 19.17 -8.01
CA ILE A 221 -8.66 18.99 -9.45
C ILE A 221 -9.02 17.53 -9.77
N PHE A 222 -8.36 16.56 -9.12
CA PHE A 222 -8.67 15.13 -9.32
C PHE A 222 -10.11 14.81 -8.95
N LYS A 223 -10.58 15.27 -7.77
CA LYS A 223 -11.97 15.07 -7.33
C LYS A 223 -12.97 15.75 -8.25
N TRP A 224 -12.65 16.96 -8.69
CA TRP A 224 -13.49 17.69 -9.63
C TRP A 224 -13.62 16.93 -10.96
N LYS A 225 -12.50 16.46 -11.52
CA LYS A 225 -12.47 15.64 -12.75
C LYS A 225 -13.25 14.34 -12.60
N PHE A 226 -13.14 13.65 -11.46
CA PHE A 226 -13.86 12.40 -11.21
C PHE A 226 -15.37 12.60 -11.01
N ASN A 227 -15.78 13.68 -10.33
CA ASN A 227 -17.19 13.90 -9.99
C ASN A 227 -17.99 14.59 -11.09
N PHE A 228 -17.36 15.43 -11.90
CA PHE A 228 -18.07 16.27 -12.88
C PHE A 228 -17.77 15.92 -14.34
N GLY A 229 -16.73 15.13 -14.59
CA GLY A 229 -16.35 14.72 -15.94
C GLY A 229 -15.90 15.90 -16.82
N PHE A 230 -15.12 15.58 -17.85
CA PHE A 230 -15.07 16.36 -19.08
C PHE A 230 -15.52 15.43 -20.19
#